data_AF-I9KM53-F1
#
_entry.id   AF-I9KM53-F1
#
_cell.length_a   1.000
_cell.length_b   1.000
_cell.length_c   1.000
_cell.angle_alpha   90.00
_cell.angle_beta   90.00
_cell.angle_gamma   90.00
#
_symmetry.space_group_name_H-M   'P 1'
#
loop_
_entity.id
_entity.type
_entity.pdbx_description
1 polymer ?
#
loop_
_entity_poly.entity_id
_entity_poly.type
_entity_poly.pdbx_seq_one_letter_code
_entity_poly.pdbx_strand_id
1 'polypeptide(L)'
;MKQRVTSNHIERLQPNEIFVFGSNLSGHHGGGAALLAMNKWGAIWGQGVGLQGQTYGIPTMQGGVETIRPYVDEFIQFANKHPEMTFLVTEIGCGIAGFTPQEIAPLFAKATTTENIHLPQRFWDLLEKIP
;
A
#
# COMPACT_ATOMS: atom_id res chain seq x y z
N MET A 1 5.50 -0.21 -22.37
CA MET A 1 6.05 -0.53 -21.02
C MET A 1 5.10 -1.49 -20.35
N LYS A 2 5.56 -2.57 -19.71
CA LYS A 2 4.67 -3.38 -18.86
C LYS A 2 4.34 -2.53 -17.63
N GLN A 3 3.11 -2.08 -17.49
CA GLN A 3 2.69 -1.36 -16.27
C GLN A 3 2.76 -2.35 -15.10
N ARG A 4 3.39 -1.92 -14.01
CA ARG A 4 3.50 -2.69 -12.75
C ARG A 4 2.19 -2.57 -12.00
N VAL A 5 1.21 -3.34 -12.45
CA VAL A 5 -0.17 -3.26 -11.96
C VAL A 5 -0.40 -4.35 -10.92
N THR A 6 -0.85 -3.94 -9.75
CA THR A 6 -1.32 -4.86 -8.72
C THR A 6 -2.66 -5.46 -9.13
N SER A 7 -2.81 -6.77 -9.00
CA SER A 7 -4.12 -7.43 -9.20
C SER A 7 -5.14 -6.94 -8.18
N ASN A 8 -6.38 -6.71 -8.62
CA ASN A 8 -7.50 -6.40 -7.72
C ASN A 8 -7.88 -7.58 -6.81
N HIS A 9 -7.42 -8.79 -7.16
CA HIS A 9 -7.66 -10.02 -6.42
C HIS A 9 -6.32 -10.73 -6.17
N ILE A 10 -5.75 -10.51 -4.99
CA ILE A 10 -4.53 -11.20 -4.53
C ILE A 10 -4.97 -12.36 -3.64
N GLU A 11 -4.73 -13.59 -4.10
CA GLU A 11 -5.08 -14.79 -3.33
C GLU A 11 -3.87 -15.42 -2.64
N ARG A 12 -2.68 -15.23 -3.22
CA ARG A 12 -1.39 -15.80 -2.80
C ARG A 12 -0.29 -14.78 -3.09
N LEU A 13 0.80 -14.88 -2.33
CA LEU A 13 2.03 -14.12 -2.55
C LEU A 13 3.15 -15.10 -2.92
N GLN A 14 4.00 -14.70 -3.86
CA GLN A 14 5.31 -15.31 -4.04
C GLN A 14 6.21 -14.99 -2.82
N PRO A 15 7.28 -15.75 -2.56
CA PRO A 15 8.11 -15.56 -1.36
C PRO A 15 8.70 -14.15 -1.18
N ASN A 16 8.86 -13.39 -2.26
CA ASN A 16 9.39 -12.03 -2.24
C ASN A 16 8.31 -10.96 -2.45
N GLU A 17 7.04 -11.34 -2.58
CA GLU A 17 5.93 -10.40 -2.71
C GLU A 17 5.42 -9.95 -1.35
N ILE A 18 5.20 -8.64 -1.22
CA ILE A 18 4.74 -7.99 0.00
C ILE A 18 3.39 -7.35 -0.28
N PHE A 19 2.36 -7.78 0.46
CA PHE A 19 1.02 -7.18 0.37
C PHE A 19 0.98 -5.86 1.12
N VAL A 20 0.76 -4.74 0.42
CA VAL A 20 0.73 -3.41 1.04
C VAL A 20 -0.72 -2.96 1.23
N PHE A 21 -1.09 -2.67 2.47
CA PHE A 21 -2.47 -2.43 2.89
C PHE A 21 -2.64 -1.17 3.73
N GLY A 22 -3.84 -0.61 3.67
CA GLY A 22 -4.25 0.50 4.55
C GLY A 22 -4.53 0.00 5.96
N SER A 23 -3.91 0.63 6.96
CA SER A 23 -4.04 0.33 8.38
C SER A 23 -4.48 1.56 9.20
N ASN A 24 -4.51 1.43 10.52
CA ASN A 24 -4.56 2.54 11.48
C ASN A 24 -3.32 2.48 12.40
N LEU A 25 -3.00 3.60 13.07
CA LEU A 25 -1.80 3.70 13.92
C LEU A 25 -1.77 2.65 15.05
N SER A 26 -2.94 2.29 15.57
CA SER A 26 -3.07 1.27 16.62
C SER A 26 -2.94 -0.16 16.11
N GLY A 27 -2.85 -0.40 14.80
CA GLY A 27 -2.77 -1.74 14.21
C GLY A 27 -4.00 -2.61 14.45
N HIS A 28 -5.19 -2.00 14.59
CA HIS A 28 -6.44 -2.74 14.71
C HIS A 28 -6.92 -3.21 13.34
N HIS A 29 -6.46 -4.39 12.91
CA HIS A 29 -6.70 -4.97 11.60
C HIS A 29 -8.04 -5.73 11.51
N GLY A 30 -9.13 -5.11 11.94
CA GLY A 30 -10.44 -5.77 12.11
C GLY A 30 -11.30 -5.89 10.85
N GLY A 31 -10.91 -5.30 9.71
CA GLY A 31 -11.71 -5.34 8.49
C GLY A 31 -10.93 -5.13 7.20
N GLY A 32 -11.58 -5.44 6.07
CA GLY A 32 -11.07 -5.19 4.72
C GLY A 32 -9.71 -5.84 4.44
N ALA A 33 -8.85 -5.11 3.72
CA ALA A 33 -7.51 -5.57 3.36
C ALA A 33 -6.62 -5.84 4.58
N ALA A 34 -6.80 -5.11 5.69
CA ALA A 34 -6.03 -5.31 6.91
C ALA A 34 -6.35 -6.67 7.58
N LEU A 35 -7.63 -7.03 7.66
CA LEU A 35 -8.03 -8.35 8.17
C LEU A 35 -7.52 -9.49 7.27
N LEU A 36 -7.59 -9.29 5.95
CA LEU A 36 -7.05 -10.25 5.00
C LEU A 36 -5.54 -10.45 5.18
N ALA A 37 -4.80 -9.35 5.32
CA ALA A 37 -3.35 -9.34 5.55
C ALA A 37 -2.97 -10.11 6.82
N MET A 38 -3.72 -9.90 7.91
CA MET A 38 -3.50 -10.61 9.19
C MET A 38 -3.79 -12.11 9.04
N ASN A 39 -4.92 -12.46 8.43
CA ASN A 39 -5.35 -13.85 8.32
C ASN A 39 -4.49 -14.71 7.39
N LYS A 40 -3.89 -14.11 6.35
CA LYS A 40 -3.17 -14.87 5.31
C LYS A 40 -1.66 -14.72 5.34
N TRP A 41 -1.14 -13.55 5.68
CA TRP A 41 0.24 -13.18 5.37
C TRP A 41 1.01 -12.59 6.55
N GLY A 42 0.43 -12.65 7.76
CA GLY A 42 1.15 -12.38 8.99
C GLY A 42 1.22 -10.90 9.37
N ALA A 43 0.23 -10.09 8.96
CA ALA A 43 0.04 -8.81 9.64
C ALA A 43 -0.28 -9.06 11.13
N ILE A 44 0.23 -8.21 12.00
CA ILE A 44 0.25 -8.33 13.46
C ILE A 44 -0.75 -7.33 14.05
N TRP A 45 -1.67 -7.84 14.86
CA TRP A 45 -2.55 -6.98 15.65
C TRP A 45 -1.72 -6.07 16.56
N GLY A 46 -1.99 -4.77 16.55
CA GLY A 46 -1.22 -3.79 17.33
C GLY A 46 -0.07 -3.12 16.56
N GLN A 47 0.28 -3.59 15.36
CA GLN A 47 1.33 -2.98 14.54
C GLN A 47 0.74 -2.28 13.31
N GLY A 48 0.55 -0.96 13.38
CA GLY A 48 -0.06 -0.18 12.29
C GLY A 48 0.85 0.18 11.11
N VAL A 49 2.16 0.09 11.29
CA VAL A 49 3.17 0.67 10.38
C VAL A 49 4.21 -0.37 9.99
N GLY A 50 4.64 -0.30 8.74
CA GLY A 50 5.85 -0.97 8.28
C GLY A 50 5.69 -2.46 7.99
N LEU A 51 6.83 -3.10 7.73
CA LEU A 51 6.92 -4.52 7.38
C LEU A 51 6.53 -5.41 8.57
N GLN A 52 5.69 -6.40 8.30
CA GLN A 52 5.22 -7.43 9.25
C GLN A 52 4.75 -8.66 8.47
N GLY A 53 5.34 -9.83 8.75
CA GLY A 53 5.14 -11.01 7.91
C GLY A 53 5.53 -10.74 6.45
N GLN A 54 4.68 -11.14 5.50
CA GLN A 54 4.78 -10.78 4.08
C GLN A 54 3.86 -9.60 3.73
N THR A 55 3.73 -8.64 4.63
CA THR A 55 2.83 -7.49 4.46
C THR A 55 3.49 -6.18 4.92
N TYR A 56 3.01 -5.05 4.41
CA TYR A 56 3.44 -3.73 4.83
C TYR A 56 2.23 -2.85 5.15
N GLY A 57 2.16 -2.34 6.38
CA GLY A 57 1.06 -1.48 6.83
C GLY A 57 1.34 0.01 6.59
N ILE A 58 0.38 0.71 5.97
CA ILE A 58 0.40 2.17 5.82
C ILE A 58 -0.81 2.76 6.54
N PRO A 59 -0.65 3.55 7.62
CA PRO A 59 -1.77 4.17 8.32
C PRO A 59 -2.52 5.19 7.45
N THR A 60 -3.83 5.02 7.35
CA THR A 60 -4.72 5.90 6.57
C THR A 60 -5.93 6.39 7.37
N MET A 61 -5.89 6.36 8.71
CA MET A 61 -7.07 6.64 9.56
C MET A 61 -6.83 7.72 10.62
N GLN A 62 -5.74 8.49 10.51
CA GLN A 62 -5.28 9.47 11.51
C GLN A 62 -5.56 10.94 11.12
N GLY A 63 -6.43 11.19 10.15
CA GLY A 63 -6.76 12.53 9.67
C GLY A 63 -6.90 12.57 8.16
N GLY A 64 -6.59 13.72 7.54
CA GLY A 64 -6.62 13.89 6.09
C GLY A 64 -5.38 13.34 5.37
N VAL A 65 -5.38 13.46 4.04
CA VAL A 65 -4.31 12.99 3.13
C VAL A 65 -2.91 13.41 3.56
N GLU A 66 -2.74 14.62 4.08
CA GLU A 66 -1.44 15.12 4.55
C GLU A 66 -0.85 14.31 5.72
N THR A 67 -1.70 13.66 6.52
CA THR A 67 -1.24 12.78 7.60
C THR A 67 -0.78 11.40 7.11
N ILE A 68 -1.11 11.05 5.87
CA ILE A 68 -0.78 9.78 5.21
C ILE A 68 0.54 9.91 4.44
N ARG A 69 0.79 11.08 3.84
CA ARG A 69 1.98 11.37 3.02
C ARG A 69 3.31 10.91 3.64
N PRO A 70 3.61 11.17 4.94
CA PRO A 70 4.88 10.74 5.52
C PRO A 70 5.07 9.22 5.50
N TYR A 71 4.00 8.45 5.69
CA TYR A 71 4.06 6.98 5.68
C TYR A 71 4.20 6.42 4.27
N VAL A 72 3.63 7.08 3.26
CA VAL A 72 3.84 6.73 1.84
C VAL A 72 5.27 7.05 1.43
N ASP A 73 5.81 8.20 1.83
CA ASP A 73 7.21 8.55 1.58
C ASP A 73 8.17 7.55 2.25
N GLU A 74 7.91 7.17 3.51
CA GLU A 74 8.69 6.14 4.21
C GLU A 74 8.61 4.78 3.51
N PHE A 75 7.41 4.37 3.08
CA PHE A 75 7.21 3.14 2.31
C PHE A 75 8.04 3.14 1.01
N ILE A 76 8.02 4.23 0.25
CA ILE A 76 8.78 4.32 -1.01
C ILE A 76 10.29 4.28 -0.71
N GLN A 77 10.75 4.95 0.34
CA GLN A 77 12.17 4.85 0.76
C GLN A 77 12.54 3.43 1.18
N PHE A 78 11.65 2.73 1.89
CA PHE A 78 11.84 1.33 2.26
C PHE A 78 11.95 0.46 1.00
N ALA A 79 11.01 0.58 0.06
CA ALA A 79 11.03 -0.20 -1.18
C ALA A 79 12.32 0.00 -1.99
N ASN A 80 12.83 1.24 -2.06
CA ASN A 80 14.09 1.55 -2.74
C ASN A 80 15.32 0.90 -2.06
N LYS A 81 15.27 0.67 -0.74
CA LYS A 81 16.34 -0.03 0.00
C LYS A 81 16.23 -1.55 -0.10
N HIS A 82 15.10 -2.06 -0.57
CA HIS A 82 14.77 -3.48 -0.62
C HIS A 82 14.39 -3.93 -2.05
N PRO A 83 15.28 -3.77 -3.05
CA PRO A 83 14.98 -4.12 -4.44
C PRO A 83 14.68 -5.62 -4.66
N GLU A 84 15.06 -6.48 -3.70
CA GLU A 84 14.75 -7.91 -3.70
C GLU A 84 13.26 -8.22 -3.46
N MET A 85 12.52 -7.29 -2.86
CA MET A 85 11.09 -7.43 -2.54
C MET A 85 10.24 -6.79 -3.62
N THR A 86 9.08 -7.36 -3.93
CA THR A 86 8.06 -6.77 -4.81
C THR A 86 6.84 -6.34 -3.99
N PHE A 87 6.50 -5.07 -4.02
CA PHE A 87 5.42 -4.51 -3.21
C PHE A 87 4.14 -4.40 -4.03
N LEU A 88 3.12 -5.15 -3.63
CA LEU A 88 1.80 -5.18 -4.24
C LEU A 88 0.87 -4.21 -3.50
N VAL A 89 0.76 -2.98 -3.99
CA VAL A 89 -0.05 -1.92 -3.36
C VAL A 89 -1.51 -2.10 -3.69
N THR A 90 -2.34 -2.19 -2.65
CA THR A 90 -3.81 -2.15 -2.76
C THR A 90 -4.31 -0.71 -2.91
N GLU A 91 -5.60 -0.47 -3.17
CA GLU A 91 -6.18 0.88 -3.09
C GLU A 91 -6.24 1.35 -1.62
N ILE A 92 -5.09 1.61 -1.02
CA ILE A 92 -4.96 1.97 0.40
C ILE A 92 -5.79 3.21 0.70
N GLY A 93 -6.49 3.21 1.83
CA GLY A 93 -7.37 4.32 2.21
C GLY A 93 -8.71 4.41 1.45
N CYS A 94 -8.89 3.71 0.33
CA CYS A 94 -10.10 3.83 -0.50
C CYS A 94 -11.28 2.91 -0.12
N GLY A 95 -11.09 2.08 0.89
CA GLY A 95 -12.15 1.26 1.49
C GLY A 95 -12.74 1.92 2.74
N ILE A 96 -12.44 1.36 3.91
CA ILE A 96 -13.00 1.76 5.20
C ILE A 96 -12.67 3.22 5.57
N ALA A 97 -11.48 3.71 5.20
CA ALA A 97 -11.08 5.09 5.51
C ALA A 97 -11.79 6.15 4.64
N GLY A 98 -12.43 5.73 3.53
CA GLY A 98 -13.33 6.58 2.76
C GLY A 98 -12.67 7.58 1.80
N PHE A 99 -11.36 7.54 1.59
CA PHE A 99 -10.70 8.39 0.60
C PHE A 99 -11.01 7.95 -0.82
N THR A 100 -11.03 8.90 -1.75
CA THR A 100 -11.08 8.60 -3.16
C THR A 100 -9.68 8.26 -3.70
N PRO A 101 -9.55 7.46 -4.78
CA PRO A 101 -8.27 7.27 -5.45
C PRO A 101 -7.64 8.59 -5.91
N GLN A 102 -8.45 9.59 -6.25
CA GLN A 102 -8.00 10.94 -6.62
C GLN A 102 -7.25 11.63 -5.49
N GLU A 103 -7.62 11.37 -4.23
CA GLU A 103 -6.96 11.91 -3.05
C GLU A 103 -5.67 11.16 -2.71
N ILE A 104 -5.64 9.83 -2.90
CA ILE A 104 -4.52 8.98 -2.49
C ILE A 104 -3.46 8.81 -3.57
N ALA A 105 -3.84 8.57 -4.83
CA ALA A 105 -2.90 8.27 -5.91
C ALA A 105 -1.77 9.31 -6.05
N PRO A 106 -2.01 10.64 -5.93
CA PRO A 106 -0.93 11.63 -6.00
C PRO A 106 0.19 11.44 -4.96
N LEU A 107 -0.08 10.80 -3.81
CA LEU A 107 0.94 10.48 -2.82
C LEU A 107 1.99 9.50 -3.36
N PHE A 108 1.61 8.67 -4.33
CA PHE A 108 2.45 7.64 -4.94
C PHE A 108 3.18 8.11 -6.19
N ALA A 109 3.22 9.41 -6.50
CA ALA A 109 3.90 9.91 -7.70
C ALA A 109 5.37 9.46 -7.80
N LYS A 110 6.10 9.42 -6.67
CA LYS A 110 7.49 8.94 -6.62
C LYS A 110 7.62 7.42 -6.82
N ALA A 111 6.55 6.65 -6.61
CA ALA A 111 6.57 5.21 -6.84
C ALA A 111 6.55 4.85 -8.34
N THR A 112 6.20 5.79 -9.22
CA THR A 112 6.18 5.58 -10.67
C THR A 112 7.56 5.20 -11.22
N THR A 113 8.63 5.70 -10.60
CA THR A 113 10.04 5.40 -10.93
C THR A 113 10.66 4.33 -10.04
N THR A 114 9.94 3.82 -9.04
CA THR A 114 10.43 2.75 -8.16
C THR A 114 10.01 1.39 -8.74
N GLU A 115 10.99 0.62 -9.24
CA GLU A 115 10.74 -0.55 -10.11
C GLU A 115 10.07 -1.73 -9.41
N ASN A 116 10.22 -1.85 -8.10
CA ASN A 116 9.66 -2.95 -7.33
C ASN A 116 8.33 -2.61 -6.64
N ILE A 117 7.75 -1.45 -6.92
CA ILE A 117 6.40 -1.09 -6.48
C ILE A 117 5.42 -1.31 -7.63
N HIS A 118 4.39 -2.10 -7.34
CA HIS A 118 3.22 -2.30 -8.17
C HIS A 118 2.06 -1.50 -7.57
N LEU A 119 1.37 -0.72 -8.40
CA LEU A 119 0.23 0.11 -7.99
C LEU A 119 -1.08 -0.43 -8.58
N PRO A 120 -2.24 -0.16 -7.96
CA PRO A 120 -3.53 -0.42 -8.58
C PRO A 120 -3.68 0.29 -9.93
N GLN A 121 -4.40 -0.30 -10.88
CA GLN A 121 -4.62 0.30 -12.20
C GLN A 121 -5.17 1.73 -12.08
N ARG A 122 -6.14 1.96 -11.19
CA ARG A 122 -6.76 3.29 -11.00
C ARG A 122 -5.77 4.34 -10.48
N PHE A 123 -4.71 3.94 -9.78
CA PHE A 123 -3.67 4.88 -9.38
C PHE A 123 -2.80 5.25 -10.58
N TRP A 124 -2.42 4.28 -11.42
CA TRP A 124 -1.74 4.56 -12.69
C TRP A 124 -2.54 5.50 -13.58
N ASP A 125 -3.83 5.22 -13.78
CA ASP A 125 -4.71 6.04 -14.64
C ASP A 125 -4.83 7.51 -14.17
N LEU A 126 -4.61 7.77 -12.88
CA LEU A 126 -4.61 9.11 -12.29
C LEU A 126 -3.23 9.76 -12.38
N LEU A 127 -2.17 9.01 -12.09
CA LEU A 127 -0.79 9.49 -12.13
C LEU A 127 -0.35 9.86 -13.55
N GLU A 128 -0.82 9.15 -14.58
CA GLU A 128 -0.54 9.46 -15.99
C GLU A 128 -1.21 10.76 -16.48
N LYS A 129 -2.18 11.30 -15.72
CA LYS A 129 -2.87 12.56 -16.03
C LYS A 129 -2.25 13.77 -15.33
N ILE A 130 -1.29 13.54 -14.43
CA ILE A 130 -0.57 14.62 -13.77
C ILE A 130 0.52 15.09 -14.74
N PRO A 131 0.53 16.38 -15.12
CA PRO A 131 1.49 16.92 -16.10
C PRO A 131 2.94 16.89 -15.60
#